data_AF-A0A9W5KAK4-F1
#
_entry.id   AF-A0A9W5KAK4-F1
#
_cell.length_a   1.000
_cell.length_b   1.000
_cell.length_c   1.000
_cell.angle_alpha   90.00
_cell.angle_beta   90.00
_cell.angle_gamma   90.00
#
_symmetry.space_group_name_H-M   'P 1'
#
loop_
_entity.id
_entity.type
_entity.pdbx_description
1 polymer ?
#
loop_
_entity_poly.entity_id
_entity_poly.type
_entity_poly.pdbx_seq_one_letter_code
_entity_poly.pdbx_strand_id
1 'polypeptide(L)' 'MLLEKNEQSCGALNIPVAKSTLSHHFKVLRESGVMYTRLEGTQRFISIREEDLNARFPGLLQVVLHATEPY' A
#
# COMPACT_ATOMS: atom_id res chain seq x y z
N MET A 1 -19.39 -10.16 5.87
CA MET A 1 -18.10 -10.86 5.71
C MET A 1 -17.09 -9.79 5.33
N LEU A 2 -16.43 -9.23 6.34
CA LEU A 2 -15.55 -8.08 6.22
C LEU A 2 -14.28 -8.58 5.53
N LEU A 3 -14.13 -8.31 4.22
CA LEU A 3 -12.85 -8.50 3.56
C LEU A 3 -11.85 -7.68 4.35
N GLU A 4 -10.91 -8.36 5.00
CA GLU A 4 -9.59 -7.86 5.36
C GLU A 4 -8.90 -7.40 4.07
N LYS A 5 -9.37 -6.28 3.49
CA LYS A 5 -8.53 -5.51 2.57
C LYS A 5 -7.30 -5.20 3.39
N ASN A 6 -6.12 -5.53 2.87
CA ASN A 6 -4.79 -5.36 3.47
C ASN A 6 -4.51 -3.92 3.96
N GLU A 7 -5.31 -3.43 4.91
CA GLU A 7 -5.28 -2.12 5.53
C GLU A 7 -4.29 -2.21 6.67
N GLN A 8 -3.06 -1.80 6.39
CA GLN A 8 -2.04 -1.74 7.42
C GLN A 8 -2.01 -0.33 8.00
N SER A 9 -1.96 -0.25 9.32
CA SER A 9 -1.69 1.04 9.95
C SER A 9 -0.26 1.44 9.67
N CYS A 10 -0.04 2.71 9.33
CA CYS A 10 1.28 3.27 9.04
C CYS A 10 2.28 3.04 10.19
N GLY A 11 1.79 2.84 11.42
CA GLY A 11 2.57 2.46 12.59
C GLY A 11 2.85 0.95 12.76
N ALA A 12 2.05 0.08 12.14
CA ALA A 12 2.21 -1.38 12.17
C ALA A 12 3.01 -1.94 10.98
N LEU A 13 3.31 -1.12 9.96
CA LEU A 13 4.23 -1.49 8.88
C LEU A 13 5.66 -1.62 9.43
N ASN A 14 6.02 -2.83 9.83
CA ASN A 14 7.35 -3.19 10.28
C ASN A 14 8.30 -3.40 9.09
N ILE A 15 8.44 -2.37 8.26
CA ILE A 15 9.34 -2.39 7.10
C ILE A 15 10.72 -1.88 7.56
N PRO A 16 11.83 -2.57 7.22
CA PRO A 16 13.20 -2.17 7.56
C PRO A 16 13.69 -1.00 6.70
N VAL A 17 12.90 0.07 6.63
CA VAL A 17 13.18 1.30 5.88
C VAL A 17 12.97 2.48 6.81
N ALA A 18 13.86 3.48 6.76
CA ALA A 18 13.76 4.66 7.61
C ALA A 18 12.40 5.36 7.44
N LYS A 19 11.79 5.83 8.54
CA LYS A 19 10.47 6.50 8.54
C LYS A 19 10.38 7.68 7.57
N SER A 20 11.50 8.38 7.32
CA SER A 20 11.61 9.47 6.34
C SER A 20 11.42 8.96 4.91
N THR A 21 12.10 7.89 4.54
CA THR A 21 11.98 7.23 3.24
C THR A 21 10.58 6.64 3.06
N LEU A 22 10.03 5.98 4.09
CA LEU A 22 8.67 5.43 4.05
C LEU A 22 7.61 6.52 3.77
N SER A 23 7.74 7.68 4.43
CA SER A 23 6.84 8.82 4.21
C SER A 23 6.90 9.35 2.78
N HIS A 24 8.10 9.39 2.19
CA HIS A 24 8.28 9.79 0.79
C HIS A 24 7.63 8.77 -0.16
N HIS A 25 7.85 7.46 0.06
CA HIS A 25 7.23 6.42 -0.74
C HIS A 25 5.70 6.45 -0.66
N PHE A 26 5.12 6.62 0.52
CA PHE A 26 3.67 6.75 0.67
C PHE A 26 3.11 8.00 -0.01
N LYS A 27 3.84 9.12 0.03
CA LYS A 27 3.44 10.31 -0.73
C LYS A 27 3.40 10.00 -2.24
N VAL A 28 4.45 9.39 -2.79
CA VAL A 28 4.53 9.04 -4.21
C VAL A 28 3.42 8.06 -4.61
N LEU A 29 3.18 7.01 -3.82
CA LEU A 29 2.13 6.02 -4.09
C LEU A 29 0.72 6.60 -3.97
N ARG A 30 0.52 7.58 -3.09
CA ARG A 30 -0.75 8.32 -2.99
C ARG A 30 -0.95 9.21 -4.19
N GLU A 31 0.08 9.94 -4.62
CA GLU A 31 0.02 10.86 -5.76
C GLU A 31 -0.15 10.11 -7.09
N SER A 32 0.42 8.91 -7.23
CA SER A 32 0.19 8.04 -8.39
C SER A 32 -1.16 7.32 -8.36
N GLY A 33 -1.91 7.44 -7.25
CA GLY A 33 -3.22 6.82 -7.11
C GLY A 33 -3.16 5.30 -7.00
N VAL A 34 -2.06 4.76 -6.46
CA VAL A 34 -1.84 3.30 -6.26
C VAL A 34 -2.39 2.85 -4.89
N MET A 35 -2.56 3.76 -3.93
CA MET A 35 -3.07 3.45 -2.59
C MET A 35 -4.23 4.36 -2.14
N TYR A 36 -5.02 3.83 -1.22
CA TYR A 36 -5.94 4.54 -0.36
C TYR A 36 -5.27 4.87 0.97
N THR A 37 -5.64 6.01 1.55
CA THR A 37 -5.27 6.37 2.91
C THR A 37 -6.53 6.76 3.66
N ARG A 38 -6.81 6.07 4.76
CA ARG A 38 -7.92 6.35 5.66
C ARG A 38 -7.37 6.81 7.00
N LEU A 39 -7.95 7.88 7.54
CA LEU A 39 -7.69 8.34 8.90
C LEU A 39 -8.79 7.80 9.81
N GLU A 40 -8.41 7.08 10.84
CA GLU A 40 -9.33 6.60 11.88
C GLU A 40 -8.75 6.94 13.26
N GLY A 41 -9.34 7.97 13.88
CA GLY A 41 -8.82 8.55 15.11
C GLY A 41 -7.39 9.10 14.94
N THR A 42 -6.45 8.57 15.73
CA THR A 42 -5.03 8.92 15.68
C THR A 42 -4.22 8.03 14.73
N GLN A 43 -4.84 7.00 14.14
CA GLN A 43 -4.17 6.05 13.27
C GLN A 43 -4.44 6.37 11.80
N ARG A 44 -3.40 6.21 10.97
CA ARG A 44 -3.50 6.27 9.52
C ARG A 44 -3.43 4.85 8.98
N PHE A 45 -4.47 4.42 8.32
CA PHE A 45 -4.55 3.16 7.59
C PHE A 45 -4.22 3.40 6.14
N ILE A 46 -3.35 2.57 5.57
CA ILE A 46 -3.04 2.58 4.15
C ILE A 46 -3.48 1.26 3.54
N SER A 47 -3.97 1.32 2.31
CA SER A 47 -4.51 0.16 1.60
C SER A 47 -4.16 0.27 0.12
N ILE A 48 -3.87 -0.82 -0.56
CA ILE A 48 -3.57 -0.77 -2.01
C ILE A 48 -4.88 -0.79 -2.81
N ARG A 49 -4.93 -0.02 -3.90
CA ARG A 49 -6.06 0.02 -4.84
C ARG A 49 -5.96 -1.15 -5.82
N GLU A 50 -5.87 -2.37 -5.32
CA GLU A 50 -5.58 -3.56 -6.14
C GLU A 50 -6.57 -3.72 -7.29
N GLU A 51 -7.87 -3.52 -7.02
CA GLU A 51 -8.93 -3.60 -8.03
C GLU A 51 -8.76 -2.55 -9.14
N ASP A 52 -8.53 -1.28 -8.79
CA ASP A 52 -8.33 -0.20 -9.76
C ASP A 52 -7.04 -0.38 -10.56
N LEU A 53 -5.96 -0.79 -9.90
CA LEU A 53 -4.68 -1.08 -10.53
C LEU A 53 -4.78 -2.26 -11.48
N ASN A 54 -5.47 -3.33 -11.09
CA ASN A 54 -5.64 -4.49 -11.94
C ASN A 54 -6.62 -4.20 -13.10
N ALA A 55 -7.60 -3.32 -12.92
CA ALA A 55 -8.47 -2.87 -14.01
C ALA A 55 -7.73 -2.02 -15.05
N ARG A 56 -6.82 -1.15 -14.61
CA ARG A 56 -6.02 -0.28 -15.51
C ARG A 56 -4.77 -0.97 -16.08
N PHE A 57 -4.15 -1.82 -15.28
CA PHE A 57 -2.88 -2.51 -15.55
C PHE A 57 -3.01 -3.99 -15.12
N PRO A 58 -3.78 -4.80 -15.86
CA PRO A 58 -4.04 -6.19 -15.52
C PRO A 58 -2.74 -6.98 -15.42
N GLY A 59 -2.52 -7.64 -14.29
CA GLY A 59 -1.35 -8.47 -14.04
C GLY A 59 -0.06 -7.74 -13.64
N LEU A 60 0.00 -6.40 -13.70
CA LEU A 60 1.20 -5.63 -13.31
C LEU A 60 1.56 -5.87 -11.85
N LEU A 61 0.57 -5.76 -10.95
CA LEU A 61 0.78 -5.96 -9.53
C LEU A 61 1.33 -7.37 -9.24
N GLN A 62 0.79 -8.38 -9.91
CA GLN A 62 1.26 -9.76 -9.78
C GLN A 62 2.70 -9.92 -10.26
N VAL A 63 3.06 -9.33 -11.40
CA VAL A 63 4.43 -9.36 -11.91
C VAL A 63 5.40 -8.68 -10.93
N VAL A 64 5.03 -7.53 -10.38
CA VAL A 64 5.86 -6.80 -9.42
C VAL A 64 6.04 -7.61 -8.13
N LEU A 65 4.95 -8.19 -7.60
CA LEU A 65 5.00 -9.01 -6.40
C LEU A 65 5.81 -10.30 -6.60
N HIS A 66 5.74 -10.90 -7.79
CA HIS A 66 6.57 -12.06 -8.15
C HIS A 66 8.03 -11.70 -8.43
N ALA A 67 8.31 -10.48 -8.88
CA ALA A 67 9.66 -10.01 -9.17
C ALA A 67 10.45 -9.64 -7.91
N THR A 68 9.76 -9.36 -6.80
CA THR A 68 10.38 -9.13 -5.50
C THR A 68 10.45 -10.43 -4.71
N GLU A 69 11.62 -10.79 -4.17
CA GLU A 69 11.71 -11.90 -3.21
C GLU A 69 10.80 -11.59 -1.99
N PRO A 70 9.99 -12.55 -1.52
CA PRO A 70 9.14 -12.34 -0.34
C PRO A 70 10.03 -12.07 0.88
N TYR A 71 9.74 -10.97 1.57
CA TYR A 71 10.43 -10.54 2.80
C TYR A 71 9.84 -11.22 4.04
#